data_AF-A0A9R1L125-F1
#
_entry.id   AF-A0A9R1L125-F1
#
_cell.length_a   1.000
_cell.length_b   1.000
_cell.length_c   1.000
_cell.angle_alpha   90.00
_cell.angle_beta   90.00
_cell.angle_gamma   90.00
#
_symmetry.space_group_name_H-M   'P 1'
#
loop_
_entity.id
_entity.type
_entity.pdbx_description
1 polymer ?
#
loop_
_entity_poly.entity_id
_entity_poly.type
_entity_poly.pdbx_seq_one_letter_code
_entity_poly.pdbx_strand_id
1 'polypeptide(L)' 'MSKSCKGLAMELVKCLSETDCVKVQKRPYKECAGEKAPNITSECVGLRETYFNCKRGQACLELLAVNQPHQL' A
#
# COMPACT_ATOMS: atom_id res chain seq x y z
N MET A 1 8.94 8.04 -11.91
CA MET A 1 8.67 8.72 -10.62
C MET A 1 8.54 7.66 -9.54
N SER A 2 9.59 7.43 -8.75
CA SER A 2 9.53 6.51 -7.61
C SER A 2 8.64 7.13 -6.53
N LYS A 3 7.38 6.71 -6.44
CA LYS A 3 6.48 7.14 -5.36
C LYS A 3 7.06 6.60 -4.05
N SER A 4 7.34 7.49 -3.09
CA SER A 4 7.77 7.06 -1.76
C SER A 4 6.68 6.24 -1.09
N CYS A 5 7.04 5.42 -0.08
CA CYS A 5 6.03 4.64 0.64
C CYS A 5 4.98 5.53 1.32
N LYS A 6 5.32 6.78 1.65
CA LYS A 6 4.37 7.81 2.10
C LYS A 6 3.38 8.18 1.00
N GLY A 7 3.86 8.37 -0.24
CA GLY A 7 3.00 8.63 -1.40
C GLY A 7 2.02 7.47 -1.67
N LEU A 8 2.51 6.23 -1.59
CA LEU A 8 1.67 5.02 -1.71
C LEU A 8 0.63 4.93 -0.58
N ALA A 9 0.99 5.31 0.66
CA ALA A 9 0.04 5.35 1.76
C ALA A 9 -1.10 6.35 1.51
N MET A 10 -0.77 7.54 1.03
CA MET A 10 -1.77 8.57 0.70
C MET A 10 -2.70 8.12 -0.43
N GLU A 11 -2.14 7.47 -1.45
CA GLU A 11 -2.90 6.96 -2.60
C GLU A 11 -3.83 5.81 -2.18
N LEU A 12 -3.36 4.91 -1.32
CA LEU A 12 -4.19 3.84 -0.75
C LEU A 12 -5.34 4.41 0.10
N VAL A 13 -5.08 5.41 0.95
CA VAL A 13 -6.13 6.06 1.75
C VAL A 13 -7.17 6.72 0.86
N LYS A 14 -6.73 7.41 -0.20
CA LYS A 14 -7.64 8.00 -1.18
C LYS A 14 -8.50 6.93 -1.84
N CYS A 15 -7.90 5.85 -2.32
CA CYS A 15 -8.64 4.74 -2.95
C CYS A 15 -9.69 4.15 -2.01
N LEU A 16 -9.29 3.81 -0.78
CA LEU A 16 -10.19 3.26 0.23
C LEU A 16 -11.31 4.24 0.60
N SER A 17 -11.06 5.55 0.58
CA SER A 17 -12.07 6.57 0.89
C SER A 17 -13.24 6.58 -0.10
N GLU A 18 -13.06 5.97 -1.28
CA GLU A 18 -14.08 5.89 -2.31
C GLU A 18 -14.88 4.58 -2.27
N THR A 19 -14.41 3.59 -1.51
CA THR A 19 -15.05 2.27 -1.37
C THR A 19 -16.20 2.27 -0.36
N ASP A 20 -17.13 1.33 -0.52
CA ASP A 20 -18.25 1.14 0.40
C ASP A 20 -17.81 0.81 1.83
N CYS A 21 -16.66 0.14 2.00
CA CYS A 21 -16.09 -0.16 3.32
C CYS A 21 -15.91 1.11 4.17
N VAL A 22 -15.43 2.22 3.57
CA VAL A 22 -15.26 3.50 4.29
C VAL A 22 -16.49 4.38 4.15
N LYS A 23 -17.06 4.53 2.94
CA LYS A 23 -18.18 5.45 2.71
C LYS A 23 -19.46 5.00 3.39
N VAL A 24 -19.80 3.72 3.24
CA VAL A 24 -21.08 3.13 3.65
C VAL A 24 -20.94 2.49 5.04
N GLN A 25 -19.96 1.60 5.22
CA GLN A 25 -19.79 0.88 6.49
C GLN A 25 -19.09 1.72 7.57
N LYS A 26 -18.54 2.90 7.22
CA LYS A 26 -17.82 3.81 8.14
C LYS A 26 -16.67 3.13 8.89
N ARG A 27 -16.11 2.06 8.32
CA ARG A 27 -15.01 1.32 8.95
C ARG A 27 -13.70 2.08 8.81
N PRO A 28 -12.78 1.95 9.78
CA PRO A 28 -11.48 2.59 9.70
C PRO A 28 -10.68 2.06 8.49
N TYR A 29 -9.90 2.94 7.85
CA TYR A 29 -9.06 2.60 6.70
C TYR A 29 -8.18 1.36 6.92
N LYS A 30 -7.68 1.18 8.14
CA LYS A 30 -6.84 0.02 8.50
C LYS A 30 -7.60 -1.31 8.38
N GLU A 31 -8.89 -1.31 8.68
CA GLU A 31 -9.74 -2.48 8.54
C GLU A 31 -10.08 -2.71 7.06
N CYS A 32 -10.46 -1.65 6.33
CA CYS A 32 -10.72 -1.72 4.90
C CYS A 32 -9.49 -2.11 4.06
N ALA A 33 -8.29 -1.74 4.49
CA ALA A 33 -7.05 -2.20 3.87
C ALA A 33 -6.86 -3.73 4.03
N GLY A 34 -7.47 -4.38 5.03
CA GLY A 34 -7.45 -5.83 5.18
C GLY A 34 -8.44 -6.58 4.30
N GLU A 35 -9.45 -5.89 3.78
CA GLU A 35 -10.56 -6.47 3.03
C GLU A 35 -10.14 -6.92 1.61
N LYS A 36 -10.96 -7.76 0.98
CA LYS A 36 -10.78 -8.19 -0.42
C LYS A 36 -11.95 -7.71 -1.27
N ALA A 37 -11.83 -7.84 -2.59
CA ALA A 37 -12.98 -7.65 -3.47
C ALA A 37 -14.13 -8.59 -3.04
N PRO A 38 -15.40 -8.12 -3.01
CA PRO A 38 -15.89 -6.85 -3.56
C PRO A 38 -15.91 -5.65 -2.59
N ASN A 39 -15.54 -5.81 -1.30
CA ASN A 39 -15.62 -4.72 -0.31
C ASN A 39 -14.69 -3.52 -0.62
N ILE A 40 -13.59 -3.79 -1.32
CA ILE A 40 -12.68 -2.78 -1.88
C ILE A 40 -12.40 -3.10 -3.35
N THR A 41 -12.05 -2.09 -4.14
CA THR A 41 -11.75 -2.27 -5.57
C THR A 41 -10.42 -3.02 -5.78
N SER A 42 -10.27 -3.68 -6.93
CA SER A 42 -9.01 -4.32 -7.32
C SER A 42 -7.84 -3.33 -7.40
N GLU A 43 -8.12 -2.08 -7.74
CA GLU A 43 -7.13 -0.99 -7.72
C GLU A 43 -6.60 -0.76 -6.29
N CYS A 44 -7.48 -0.67 -5.29
CA CYS A 44 -7.05 -0.51 -3.89
C CYS A 44 -6.26 -1.71 -3.40
N VAL A 45 -6.60 -2.93 -3.86
CA VAL A 45 -5.85 -4.15 -3.57
C VAL A 45 -4.42 -4.06 -4.14
N GLY A 46 -4.25 -3.60 -5.39
CA GLY A 46 -2.94 -3.41 -6.00
C GLY A 46 -2.10 -2.32 -5.31
N LEU A 47 -2.72 -1.19 -4.95
CA LEU A 47 -2.07 -0.12 -4.18
C LEU A 47 -1.62 -0.62 -2.81
N ARG A 48 -2.45 -1.43 -2.15
CA ARG A 48 -2.12 -2.06 -0.88
C ARG A 48 -0.91 -2.97 -1.00
N GLU A 49 -0.89 -3.86 -1.98
CA GLU A 49 0.24 -4.77 -2.20
C GLU A 49 1.52 -3.98 -2.48
N THR A 50 1.43 -2.95 -3.32
CA THR A 50 2.56 -2.07 -3.61
C THR A 50 3.04 -1.32 -2.36
N TYR A 51 2.13 -0.78 -1.54
CA TYR A 51 2.46 -0.14 -0.27
C TYR A 51 3.13 -1.09 0.72
N PHE A 52 2.58 -2.30 0.89
CA PHE A 52 3.18 -3.32 1.75
C PHE A 52 4.52 -3.80 1.22
N ASN A 53 4.68 -3.94 -0.10
CA ASN A 53 5.95 -4.24 -0.74
C ASN A 53 6.95 -3.08 -0.60
N CYS A 54 6.51 -1.83 -0.56
CA CYS A 54 7.36 -0.68 -0.26
C CYS A 54 7.81 -0.69 1.20
N LYS A 55 6.91 -1.05 2.13
CA LYS A 55 7.22 -1.19 3.56
C LYS A 55 8.12 -2.41 3.85
N ARG A 56 7.86 -3.53 3.16
CA ARG A 56 8.65 -4.77 3.25
C ARG A 56 9.97 -4.64 2.49
N GLY A 57 10.00 -3.88 1.40
CA GLY A 57 11.18 -3.54 0.63
C GLY A 57 12.13 -2.64 1.41
N GLN A 58 11.63 -1.74 2.26
CA GLN A 58 12.46 -1.09 3.28
C GLN A 58 13.10 -2.14 4.22
N ALA A 59 12.35 -3.17 4.64
CA ALA A 59 12.89 -4.25 5.48
C ALA A 59 13.81 -5.25 4.73
N CYS A 60 13.66 -5.43 3.41
CA CYS A 60 14.55 -6.26 2.59
C CYS A 60 15.78 -5.49 2.09
N LEU A 61 15.69 -4.18 1.87
CA LEU A 61 16.84 -3.35 1.50
C LEU A 61 17.86 -3.35 2.64
N GLU A 62 17.43 -3.40 3.90
CA GLU A 62 18.34 -3.60 5.04
C GLU A 62 19.08 -4.95 5.01
N LEU A 63 18.47 -6.02 4.47
CA LEU A 63 19.11 -7.34 4.32
C LEU A 63 19.98 -7.45 3.06
N LEU A 64 19.65 -6.73 1.98
CA LEU A 64 20.43 -6.69 0.74
C LEU A 64 21.51 -5.60 0.72
N ALA A 65 21.50 -4.65 1.66
CA ALA A 65 22.57 -3.65 1.81
C ALA A 65 23.90 -4.25 2.33
N VAL A 66 23.93 -5.53 2.73
CA VAL A 66 25.17 -6.30 2.95
C VAL A 66 25.68 -6.97 1.66
N ASN A 67 24.99 -6.81 0.51
CA ASN A 67 25.48 -7.37 -0.75
C ASN A 67 24.84 -6.79 -2.03
N GLN A 68 25.06 -5.50 -2.38
CA GLN A 68 25.44 -5.13 -3.76
C GLN A 68 25.92 -3.67 -3.90
N PRO A 69 27.04 -3.41 -4.60
CA PRO A 69 27.55 -2.07 -4.86
C PRO A 69 26.84 -1.40 -6.04
N HIS A 70 26.74 -0.08 -5.98
CA HIS A 70 26.65 0.85 -7.12
C HIS A 70 25.50 0.67 -8.13
N GLN A 71 24.60 1.65 -8.21
CA GLN A 71 23.86 1.92 -9.44
C GLN A 71 24.20 3.34 -9.89
N LEU A 72 24.75 3.36 -11.12
CA LEU A 72 25.21 4.47 -11.94
C LEU A 72 24.06 5.42 -12.31
#